data_AF-A0A4R7VBE0-F1
#
_entry.id   AF-A0A4R7VBE0-F1
#
_cell.length_a   1.000
_cell.length_b   1.000
_cell.length_c   1.000
_cell.angle_alpha   90.00
_cell.angle_beta   90.00
_cell.angle_gamma   90.00
#
_symmetry.space_group_name_H-M   'P 1'
#
loop_
_entity.id
_entity.type
_entity.pdbx_description
1 polymer ?
#
loop_
_entity_poly.entity_id
_entity_poly.type
_entity_poly.pdbx_seq_one_letter_code
_entity_poly.pdbx_strand_id
1 'polypeptide(L)'
;MTELDPRAPTTNEASWFCCGAAWGPCGSAGGGACGNCKSGSRHCAWPNTSDSCYSITRPDKCGNDVLRRTCGHTFYVKNLCGTTEISVAIADCGPQTDLWCGEKVCCSGKCATNRLIDLTPSAYSAIGNLSTGIIPVTIRS
;
A
#
# COMPACT_ATOMS: atom_id res chain seq x y z
N MET A 1 11.49 -19.20 8.93
CA MET A 1 10.96 -17.94 8.39
C MET A 1 9.54 -17.82 8.92
N THR A 2 9.23 -16.75 9.63
CA THR A 2 7.91 -16.56 10.21
C THR A 2 7.03 -15.94 9.13
N GLU A 3 6.08 -16.70 8.62
CA GLU A 3 5.07 -16.25 7.65
C GLU A 3 4.32 -15.05 8.26
N LEU A 4 4.32 -13.88 7.59
CA LEU A 4 3.48 -12.77 8.03
C LEU A 4 2.05 -13.08 7.57
N ASP A 5 1.32 -13.86 8.38
CA ASP A 5 -0.13 -14.00 8.21
C ASP A 5 -0.76 -12.62 8.40
N PRO A 6 -1.42 -12.02 7.39
CA PRO A 6 -2.09 -10.74 7.52
C PRO A 6 -3.30 -10.76 8.48
N ARG A 7 -3.62 -11.89 9.13
CA ARG A 7 -4.43 -11.88 10.36
C ARG A 7 -3.73 -11.13 11.50
N ALA A 8 -2.41 -11.18 11.56
CA ALA A 8 -1.62 -10.34 12.46
C ALA A 8 -1.31 -9.01 11.75
N PRO A 9 -1.55 -7.86 12.40
CA PRO A 9 -1.18 -6.57 11.84
C PRO A 9 0.32 -6.50 11.55
N THR A 10 0.69 -6.05 10.34
CA THR A 10 2.10 -5.77 9.99
C THR A 10 2.37 -4.27 10.02
N THR A 11 3.61 -3.90 10.31
CA THR A 11 4.06 -2.50 10.30
C THR A 11 5.02 -2.28 9.13
N ASN A 12 4.58 -1.51 8.14
CA ASN A 12 5.28 -1.28 6.88
C ASN A 12 5.04 0.15 6.40
N GLU A 13 5.68 0.52 5.30
CA GLU A 13 5.55 1.85 4.73
C GLU A 13 4.43 1.85 3.71
N ALA A 14 3.68 2.95 3.67
CA ALA A 14 2.71 3.22 2.62
C ALA A 14 3.15 4.43 1.80
N SER A 15 3.11 4.31 0.48
CA SER A 15 3.25 5.43 -0.45
C SER A 15 1.92 5.72 -1.15
N TRP A 16 1.91 6.54 -2.21
CA TRP A 16 0.71 6.79 -2.98
C TRP A 16 0.95 6.79 -4.49
N PHE A 17 -0.10 6.50 -5.26
CA PHE A 17 -0.03 6.37 -6.72
C PHE A 17 -1.30 6.87 -7.41
N CYS A 18 -1.17 7.37 -8.64
CA CYS A 18 -2.31 7.80 -9.46
C CYS A 18 -2.88 6.65 -10.29
N CYS A 19 -4.21 6.55 -10.36
CA CYS A 19 -4.92 5.63 -11.24
C CYS A 19 -6.32 6.16 -11.65
N GLY A 20 -6.84 5.68 -12.77
CA GLY A 20 -8.17 6.03 -13.27
C GLY A 20 -8.32 7.51 -13.64
N ALA A 21 -9.53 8.05 -13.49
CA ALA A 21 -9.82 9.44 -13.80
C ALA A 21 -9.04 10.42 -12.89
N ALA A 22 -8.76 11.62 -13.42
CA ALA A 22 -8.08 12.68 -12.70
C ALA A 22 -8.78 13.02 -11.37
N TRP A 23 -7.99 13.16 -10.30
CA TRP A 23 -8.47 13.49 -8.96
C TRP A 23 -7.33 14.06 -8.11
N GLY A 24 -7.59 15.16 -7.40
CA GLY A 24 -6.57 15.83 -6.59
C GLY A 24 -5.35 16.22 -7.46
N PRO A 25 -4.11 15.85 -7.08
CA PRO A 25 -2.93 16.15 -7.88
C PRO A 25 -2.72 15.21 -9.08
N CYS A 26 -3.55 14.16 -9.24
CA CYS A 26 -3.39 13.19 -10.31
C CYS A 26 -4.07 13.61 -11.61
N GLY A 27 -3.36 13.49 -12.72
CA GLY A 27 -3.96 13.43 -14.06
C GLY A 27 -4.65 12.08 -14.32
N SER A 28 -5.24 11.92 -15.50
CA SER A 28 -5.82 10.65 -15.93
C SER A 28 -4.75 9.57 -16.16
N ALA A 29 -5.03 8.35 -15.71
CA ALA A 29 -4.15 7.20 -15.80
C ALA A 29 -4.94 5.90 -16.07
N GLY A 30 -4.24 4.77 -16.20
CA GLY A 30 -4.87 3.46 -16.35
C GLY A 30 -5.69 3.06 -15.13
N GLY A 31 -6.65 2.14 -15.30
CA GLY A 31 -7.49 1.60 -14.23
C GLY A 31 -6.79 0.62 -13.29
N GLY A 32 -5.46 0.60 -13.25
CA GLY A 32 -4.67 -0.40 -12.52
C GLY A 32 -4.82 -1.82 -13.06
N ALA A 33 -4.10 -2.76 -12.47
CA ALA A 33 -4.12 -4.17 -12.81
C ALA A 33 -5.50 -4.83 -12.66
N CYS A 34 -6.38 -4.27 -11.81
CA CYS A 34 -7.75 -4.74 -11.64
C CYS A 34 -8.76 -4.07 -12.60
N GLY A 35 -8.33 -3.08 -13.39
CA GLY A 35 -9.14 -2.38 -14.39
C GLY A 35 -10.16 -1.37 -13.84
N ASN A 36 -10.30 -1.24 -12.52
CA ASN A 36 -11.29 -0.41 -11.86
C ASN A 36 -10.71 0.59 -10.84
N CYS A 37 -9.39 0.79 -10.82
CA CYS A 37 -8.72 1.71 -9.92
C CYS A 37 -9.13 3.16 -10.19
N LYS A 38 -9.38 3.93 -9.13
CA LYS A 38 -9.77 5.34 -9.18
C LYS A 38 -9.05 6.11 -8.08
N SER A 39 -8.31 7.15 -8.45
CA SER A 39 -7.56 8.02 -7.52
C SER A 39 -8.46 8.65 -6.44
N GLY A 40 -9.73 8.91 -6.77
CA GLY A 40 -10.74 9.47 -5.87
C GLY A 40 -11.51 8.46 -5.03
N SER A 41 -11.17 7.17 -5.07
CA SER A 41 -11.77 6.11 -4.24
C SER A 41 -10.74 5.57 -3.27
N ARG A 42 -11.16 4.87 -2.22
CA ARG A 42 -10.23 4.26 -1.26
C ARG A 42 -9.70 2.92 -1.77
N HIS A 43 -8.79 2.97 -2.73
CA HIS A 43 -8.12 1.77 -3.24
C HIS A 43 -6.63 1.73 -2.88
N CYS A 44 -6.04 0.56 -3.05
CA CYS A 44 -4.61 0.34 -2.91
C CYS A 44 -4.03 -0.58 -4.01
N ALA A 45 -2.71 -0.54 -4.13
CA ALA A 45 -1.91 -1.56 -4.80
C ALA A 45 -1.36 -2.55 -3.76
N TRP A 46 -1.34 -3.85 -4.09
CA TRP A 46 -0.73 -4.89 -3.25
C TRP A 46 0.31 -5.73 -4.03
N PRO A 47 1.45 -6.12 -3.42
CA PRO A 47 2.54 -6.74 -4.17
C PRO A 47 2.31 -8.21 -4.51
N ASN A 48 1.35 -8.90 -3.88
CA ASN A 48 1.03 -10.31 -4.19
C ASN A 48 -0.44 -10.47 -4.61
N THR A 49 -0.83 -9.84 -5.73
CA THR A 49 -2.18 -9.98 -6.31
C THR A 49 -2.30 -11.09 -7.35
N SER A 50 -1.20 -11.44 -8.00
CA SER A 50 -1.06 -12.53 -8.97
C SER A 50 0.40 -12.95 -9.06
N ASP A 51 0.70 -14.06 -9.73
CA ASP A 51 2.09 -14.48 -9.97
C ASP A 51 2.87 -13.43 -10.78
N SER A 52 2.22 -12.80 -11.76
CA SER A 52 2.82 -11.72 -12.56
C SER A 52 3.11 -10.46 -11.75
N CYS A 53 2.27 -10.16 -10.75
CA CYS A 53 2.52 -9.05 -9.84
C CYS A 53 3.67 -9.38 -8.89
N TYR A 54 3.62 -10.57 -8.28
CA TYR A 54 4.64 -11.00 -7.34
C TYR A 54 6.03 -11.07 -7.98
N SER A 55 6.12 -11.53 -9.23
CA SER A 55 7.40 -11.66 -9.95
C SER A 55 8.12 -10.31 -10.17
N ILE A 56 7.39 -9.20 -10.23
CA ILE A 56 7.96 -7.86 -10.37
C ILE A 56 8.15 -7.16 -9.02
N THR A 57 7.26 -7.35 -8.05
CA THR A 57 7.29 -6.60 -6.78
C THR A 57 8.22 -7.18 -5.72
N ARG A 58 8.34 -8.51 -5.69
CA ARG A 58 9.29 -9.28 -4.88
C ARG A 58 9.46 -8.82 -3.43
N PRO A 59 8.35 -8.69 -2.66
CA PRO A 59 8.42 -8.29 -1.25
C PRO A 59 9.24 -9.25 -0.37
N ASP A 60 9.39 -10.51 -0.81
CA ASP A 60 10.23 -11.54 -0.19
C ASP A 60 11.71 -11.17 -0.13
N LYS A 61 12.22 -10.44 -1.13
CA LYS A 61 13.61 -9.97 -1.14
C LYS A 61 13.91 -8.99 -0.02
N CYS A 62 12.87 -8.31 0.50
CA CYS A 62 12.98 -7.43 1.66
C CYS A 62 12.60 -8.14 2.98
N GLY A 63 12.43 -9.46 2.97
CA GLY A 63 12.01 -10.25 4.13
C GLY A 63 10.52 -10.13 4.48
N ASN A 64 9.68 -9.58 3.58
CA ASN A 64 8.24 -9.54 3.78
C ASN A 64 7.59 -10.73 3.03
N ASP A 65 7.29 -11.80 3.78
CA ASP A 65 6.54 -12.93 3.25
C ASP A 65 5.03 -12.65 3.35
N VAL A 66 4.42 -12.24 2.23
CA VAL A 66 3.04 -11.79 2.19
C VAL A 66 2.12 -12.77 1.48
N LEU A 67 0.96 -13.05 2.08
CA LEU A 67 -0.05 -13.89 1.45
C LEU A 67 -0.63 -13.25 0.17
N ARG A 68 -1.02 -14.13 -0.76
CA ARG A 68 -1.79 -13.76 -1.95
C ARG A 68 -3.12 -13.13 -1.54
N ARG A 69 -3.36 -11.89 -2.00
CA ARG A 69 -4.65 -11.20 -1.87
C ARG A 69 -5.00 -10.55 -3.20
N THR A 70 -6.16 -10.86 -3.75
CA THR A 70 -6.54 -10.49 -5.11
C THR A 70 -7.40 -9.22 -5.14
N CYS A 71 -7.66 -8.71 -6.36
CA CYS A 71 -8.54 -7.56 -6.60
C CYS A 71 -9.85 -7.63 -5.79
N GLY A 72 -10.20 -6.52 -5.14
CA GLY A 72 -11.39 -6.40 -4.29
C GLY A 72 -11.20 -6.84 -2.84
N HIS A 73 -10.11 -7.52 -2.50
CA HIS A 73 -9.78 -7.77 -1.09
C HIS A 73 -9.58 -6.44 -0.35
N THR A 74 -10.06 -6.38 0.91
CA THR A 74 -10.03 -5.15 1.71
C THR A 74 -8.99 -5.27 2.82
N PHE A 75 -8.14 -4.25 2.93
CA PHE A 75 -7.27 -4.04 4.07
C PHE A 75 -7.75 -2.88 4.93
N TYR A 76 -7.37 -2.90 6.20
CA TYR A 76 -7.48 -1.76 7.10
C TYR A 76 -6.09 -1.19 7.34
N VAL A 77 -5.94 0.13 7.15
CA VAL A 77 -4.67 0.84 7.16
C VAL A 77 -4.74 2.02 8.12
N LYS A 78 -3.76 2.13 9.00
CA LYS A 78 -3.64 3.24 9.96
C LYS A 78 -2.23 3.82 9.96
N ASN A 79 -2.11 5.13 9.82
CA ASN A 79 -0.83 5.83 9.98
C ASN A 79 -0.37 5.77 11.45
N LEU A 80 0.90 5.42 11.71
CA LEU A 80 1.45 5.40 13.07
C LEU A 80 1.49 6.78 13.74
N CYS A 81 1.46 7.87 12.95
CA CYS A 81 1.35 9.24 13.44
C CYS A 81 -0.05 9.62 13.94
N GLY A 82 -1.07 8.87 13.54
CA GLY A 82 -2.47 9.24 13.73
C GLY A 82 -3.28 8.15 14.42
N THR A 83 -4.56 8.46 14.59
CA THR A 83 -5.53 7.55 15.21
C THR A 83 -6.55 7.00 14.21
N THR A 84 -6.65 7.61 13.01
CA THR A 84 -7.64 7.25 12.00
C THR A 84 -7.21 6.00 11.24
N GLU A 85 -8.07 4.99 11.23
CA GLU A 85 -7.95 3.80 10.38
C GLU A 85 -8.96 3.87 9.24
N ILE A 86 -8.53 3.46 8.05
CA ILE A 86 -9.38 3.43 6.85
C ILE A 86 -9.40 2.03 6.25
N SER A 87 -10.51 1.67 5.62
CA SER A 87 -10.57 0.52 4.73
C SER A 87 -10.15 0.92 3.31
N VAL A 88 -9.38 0.06 2.65
CA VAL A 88 -8.96 0.20 1.26
C VAL A 88 -9.12 -1.12 0.52
N ALA A 89 -9.60 -1.07 -0.72
CA ALA A 89 -9.75 -2.26 -1.57
C ALA A 89 -8.58 -2.36 -2.57
N ILE A 90 -8.05 -3.57 -2.77
CA ILE A 90 -7.04 -3.82 -3.80
C ILE A 90 -7.62 -3.54 -5.17
N ALA A 91 -7.02 -2.61 -5.91
CA ALA A 91 -7.36 -2.28 -7.28
C ALA A 91 -6.15 -2.25 -8.23
N ASP A 92 -4.94 -2.50 -7.72
CA ASP A 92 -3.73 -2.53 -8.53
C ASP A 92 -2.66 -3.50 -7.99
N CYS A 93 -1.63 -3.74 -8.80
CA CYS A 93 -0.40 -4.42 -8.45
C CYS A 93 0.67 -3.41 -8.03
N GLY A 94 1.35 -3.67 -6.92
CA GLY A 94 2.44 -2.81 -6.43
C GLY A 94 2.41 -2.67 -4.90
N PRO A 95 3.32 -1.91 -4.30
CA PRO A 95 4.52 -1.30 -4.90
C PRO A 95 5.51 -2.35 -5.39
N GLN A 96 6.48 -1.91 -6.19
CA GLN A 96 7.69 -2.69 -6.44
C GLN A 96 8.59 -2.68 -5.19
N THR A 97 8.20 -3.45 -4.18
CA THR A 97 8.80 -3.46 -2.83
C THR A 97 10.31 -3.67 -2.85
N ASP A 98 10.83 -4.52 -3.75
CA ASP A 98 12.26 -4.84 -3.80
C ASP A 98 13.18 -3.67 -4.18
N LEU A 99 12.65 -2.62 -4.81
CA LEU A 99 13.41 -1.38 -5.05
C LEU A 99 13.65 -0.54 -3.79
N TRP A 100 12.89 -0.78 -2.72
CA TRP A 100 12.86 0.04 -1.51
C TRP A 100 13.18 -0.77 -0.25
N CYS A 101 13.85 -1.92 -0.38
CA CYS A 101 14.25 -2.71 0.78
C CYS A 101 15.10 -1.88 1.74
N GLY A 102 14.73 -1.86 3.02
CA GLY A 102 15.43 -1.13 4.06
C GLY A 102 15.11 0.36 4.12
N GLU A 103 14.22 0.88 3.25
CA GLU A 103 13.62 2.19 3.48
C GLU A 103 12.97 2.24 4.87
N LYS A 104 13.03 3.41 5.50
CA LYS A 104 12.59 3.61 6.86
C LYS A 104 12.02 5.00 7.08
N VAL A 105 10.74 5.04 7.45
CA VAL A 105 10.05 6.24 7.91
C VAL A 105 9.55 6.03 9.34
N CYS A 106 9.67 7.08 10.15
CA CYS A 106 9.31 7.05 11.57
C CYS A 106 8.34 8.15 11.93
N CYS A 107 7.54 7.89 12.97
CA CYS A 107 6.70 8.87 13.62
C CYS A 107 6.77 8.72 15.12
N SER A 108 7.26 9.77 15.81
CA SER A 108 7.38 9.79 17.28
C SER A 108 8.06 8.54 17.84
N GLY A 109 9.16 8.11 17.23
CA GLY A 109 9.95 6.94 17.63
C GLY A 109 9.42 5.58 17.16
N LYS A 110 8.21 5.51 16.56
CA LYS A 110 7.69 4.30 15.93
C LYS A 110 8.04 4.29 14.45
N CYS A 111 8.76 3.28 14.00
CA CYS A 111 9.22 3.21 12.61
C CYS A 111 8.57 2.06 11.87
N ALA A 112 8.42 2.24 10.57
CA ALA A 112 8.10 1.19 9.64
C ALA A 112 9.20 1.09 8.59
N THR A 113 9.27 -0.06 7.92
CA THR A 113 10.24 -0.31 6.87
C THR A 113 9.61 -1.04 5.70
N ASN A 114 10.18 -0.85 4.52
CA ASN A 114 9.75 -1.42 3.25
C ASN A 114 8.34 -0.94 2.84
N ARG A 115 8.24 -0.34 1.66
CA ARG A 115 6.96 -0.03 1.03
C ARG A 115 6.21 -1.32 0.70
N LEU A 116 5.07 -1.53 1.36
CA LEU A 116 4.27 -2.73 1.17
C LEU A 116 2.88 -2.46 0.58
N ILE A 117 2.43 -1.20 0.63
CA ILE A 117 1.13 -0.81 0.10
C ILE A 117 1.23 0.58 -0.53
N ASP A 118 0.68 0.75 -1.72
CA ASP A 118 0.49 2.08 -2.30
C ASP A 118 -0.98 2.45 -2.19
N LEU A 119 -1.26 3.63 -1.66
CA LEU A 119 -2.61 4.12 -1.49
C LEU A 119 -2.97 5.05 -2.64
N THR A 120 -4.21 4.98 -3.09
CA THR A 120 -4.77 6.06 -3.90
C THR A 120 -4.71 7.40 -3.14
N PRO A 121 -4.65 8.55 -3.82
CA PRO A 121 -4.56 9.85 -3.16
C PRO A 121 -5.71 10.11 -2.19
N SER A 122 -6.92 9.64 -2.50
CA SER A 122 -8.07 9.72 -1.59
C SER A 122 -7.86 8.91 -0.30
N ALA A 123 -7.34 7.68 -0.40
CA ALA A 123 -7.00 6.87 0.77
C ALA A 123 -5.85 7.49 1.57
N TYR A 124 -4.75 7.86 0.92
CA TYR A 124 -3.58 8.44 1.59
C TYR A 124 -3.95 9.73 2.33
N SER A 125 -4.71 10.62 1.69
CA SER A 125 -5.14 11.91 2.26
C SER A 125 -6.06 11.75 3.48
N ALA A 126 -6.69 10.60 3.65
CA ALA A 126 -7.53 10.33 4.82
C ALA A 126 -6.71 10.01 6.09
N ILE A 127 -5.42 9.66 5.95
CA ILE A 127 -4.53 9.28 7.05
C ILE A 127 -3.16 9.97 7.03
N GLY A 128 -2.91 10.86 6.07
CA GLY A 128 -1.63 11.55 5.88
C GLY A 128 -1.75 12.74 4.92
N ASN A 129 -0.63 13.38 4.60
CA ASN A 129 -0.57 14.49 3.65
C ASN A 129 0.21 14.02 2.41
N LEU A 130 -0.35 14.14 1.21
CA LEU A 130 0.32 13.69 -0.03
C LEU A 130 1.75 14.23 -0.20
N SER A 131 2.04 15.43 0.34
CA SER A 131 3.38 16.02 0.30
C SER A 131 4.44 15.26 1.09
N THR A 132 4.06 14.37 2.02
CA THR A 132 5.02 13.51 2.74
C THR A 132 5.52 12.38 1.86
N GLY A 133 4.78 12.00 0.82
CA GLY A 133 5.12 10.92 -0.11
C GLY A 133 5.02 9.52 0.48
N ILE A 134 5.50 9.32 1.71
CA ILE A 134 5.60 8.02 2.39
C ILE A 134 5.23 8.22 3.87
N ILE A 135 4.46 7.29 4.44
CA ILE A 135 4.09 7.29 5.87
C ILE A 135 4.26 5.90 6.48
N PRO A 136 4.59 5.83 7.79
CA PRO A 136 4.60 4.55 8.49
C PRO A 136 3.18 4.13 8.79
N VAL A 137 2.80 2.90 8.45
CA VAL A 137 1.45 2.38 8.66
C VAL A 137 1.43 1.03 9.37
N THR A 138 0.33 0.75 10.05
CA THR A 138 -0.10 -0.61 10.36
C THR A 138 -1.10 -1.06 9.30
N ILE A 139 -0.96 -2.29 8.81
CA ILE A 139 -1.84 -2.92 7.82
C ILE A 139 -2.38 -4.22 8.41
N ARG A 140 -3.69 -4.45 8.31
CA ARG A 140 -4.34 -5.71 8.70
C ARG A 140 -5.43 -6.11 7.70
N SER A 141 -5.67 -7.42 7.57
CA SER A 141 -6.69 -8.03 6.72
C SER A 141 -7.92 -8.48 7.49
#